data_AF-A0A8S2XXX6-F1
#
_entry.id   AF-A0A8S2XXX6-F1
#
_cell.length_a   1.000
_cell.length_b   1.000
_cell.length_c   1.000
_cell.angle_alpha   90.00
_cell.angle_beta   90.00
_cell.angle_gamma   90.00
#
_symmetry.space_group_name_H-M   'P 1'
#
loop_
_entity.id
_entity.type
_entity.pdbx_description
1 polymer ?
#
loop_
_entity_poly.entity_id
_entity_poly.type
_entity_poly.pdbx_seq_one_letter_code
_entity_poly.pdbx_strand_id
1 'polypeptide(L)'
;LTMITGDNPLTACHVAKELHFTRKTLLVLTEPSHDSEEWKWESVNKDTSLPIQPASVRNLTREYDLCVTGEGLIYLNNLPVAFLNAIMPHVKVFARVSPKQKEQVVIKLNNLGFVTLMCGDGTNDVAALKHAHVGVALLTGVAAKRVEKQHQENTTTIPAVVQPPVVATAAVPQPVLTSAESAKRDREQTKKRLEELYKQMDETEQTIVRLGDASIAAPFTSRTSTIQCGINEEFADLEAEFSPNLVNSTVYIMSITLQIATFAVNYQGYPFMESLRSNKPLLYSILFSFTLVLCLIFNLIPQLTEQFQIVLMPDDMRLIVFYVVMGDVILAYAIDRVLAFFLGQAKLKQY
;
A
#
# COMPACT_ATOMS: atom_id res chain seq x y z
N LEU A 1 3.23 2.92 22.67
CA LEU A 1 4.58 3.52 22.52
C LEU A 1 5.49 2.89 23.58
N THR A 2 6.63 2.37 23.15
CA THR A 2 7.65 1.73 23.99
C THR A 2 9.00 2.27 23.55
N MET A 3 9.85 2.66 24.50
CA MET A 3 11.21 3.16 24.24
C MET A 3 12.21 2.01 24.32
N ILE A 4 13.15 1.94 23.38
CA ILE A 4 14.22 0.94 23.33
C ILE A 4 15.56 1.65 23.16
N THR A 5 16.36 1.76 24.23
CA THR A 5 17.62 2.54 24.24
C THR A 5 18.81 1.73 24.79
N GLY A 6 20.01 2.12 24.34
CA GLY A 6 21.28 1.65 24.89
C GLY A 6 21.73 2.38 26.17
N ASP A 7 21.04 3.45 26.55
CA ASP A 7 21.41 4.28 27.72
C ASP A 7 21.12 3.60 29.06
N ASN A 8 21.67 4.19 30.12
CA ASN A 8 21.42 3.76 31.50
C ASN A 8 19.90 3.78 31.81
N PRO A 9 19.35 2.77 32.51
CA PRO A 9 17.94 2.73 32.90
C PRO A 9 17.44 3.99 33.62
N LEU A 10 18.26 4.64 34.46
CA LEU A 10 17.83 5.85 35.17
C LEU A 10 17.58 7.02 34.21
N THR A 11 18.49 7.23 33.27
CA THR A 11 18.34 8.26 32.23
C THR A 11 17.16 7.96 31.33
N ALA A 12 17.01 6.71 30.89
CA ALA A 12 15.89 6.28 30.05
C ALA A 12 14.54 6.50 30.74
N CYS A 13 14.43 6.17 32.03
CA CYS A 13 13.22 6.40 32.82
C CYS A 13 12.93 7.90 33.00
N HIS A 14 13.95 8.72 33.20
CA HIS A 14 13.80 10.17 33.30
C HIS A 14 13.25 10.77 32.00
N VAL A 15 13.86 10.45 30.86
CA VAL A 15 13.41 10.92 29.52
C VAL A 15 12.00 10.42 29.20
N ALA A 16 11.68 9.16 29.55
CA ALA A 16 10.33 8.62 29.35
C ALA A 16 9.26 9.38 30.12
N LYS A 17 9.58 9.82 31.34
CA LYS A 17 8.70 10.64 32.19
C LYS A 17 8.54 12.07 31.64
N GLU A 18 9.63 12.67 31.17
CA GLU A 18 9.64 14.01 30.56
C GLU A 18 8.84 14.03 29.25
N LEU A 19 8.93 13.00 28.42
CA LEU A 19 8.15 12.84 27.18
C LEU A 19 6.70 12.37 27.42
N HIS A 20 6.28 12.23 28.68
CA HIS A 20 4.90 11.97 29.10
C HIS A 20 4.22 10.71 28.54
N PHE A 21 4.96 9.73 28.03
CA PHE A 21 4.40 8.44 27.62
C PHE A 21 4.44 7.37 28.72
N THR A 22 5.06 7.68 29.86
CA THR A 22 4.90 6.97 31.15
C THR A 22 4.22 7.91 32.14
N ARG A 23 3.10 7.48 32.72
CA ARG A 23 2.30 8.29 33.67
C ARG A 23 2.34 7.74 35.08
N LYS A 24 2.66 6.46 35.23
CA LYS A 24 2.69 5.76 36.51
C LYS A 24 4.10 5.74 37.06
N THR A 25 4.24 5.29 38.30
CA THR A 25 5.55 5.01 38.87
C THR A 25 6.22 3.90 38.06
N LEU A 26 7.45 4.16 37.60
CA LEU A 26 8.25 3.21 36.84
C LEU A 26 8.98 2.25 37.79
N LEU A 27 8.85 0.96 37.53
CA LEU A 27 9.61 -0.09 38.20
C LEU A 27 10.67 -0.64 37.24
N VAL A 28 11.91 -0.64 37.69
CA VAL A 28 13.06 -1.19 36.97
C VAL A 28 13.31 -2.61 37.45
N LEU A 29 13.54 -3.53 36.51
CA LEU A 29 13.99 -4.87 36.83
C LEU A 29 15.49 -4.82 37.17
N THR A 30 15.81 -4.93 38.47
CA THR A 30 17.16 -4.80 39.01
C THR A 30 17.78 -6.18 39.24
N GLU A 31 19.06 -6.30 38.88
CA GLU A 31 19.89 -7.48 39.13
C GLU A 31 20.13 -7.66 40.65
N PRO A 32 20.24 -8.90 41.17
CA PRO A 32 20.58 -9.15 42.56
C PRO A 32 21.90 -8.47 42.98
N SER A 33 21.80 -7.50 43.89
CA SER A 33 22.94 -6.90 44.59
C SER A 33 23.53 -7.86 45.63
N HIS A 34 24.78 -7.61 46.08
CA HIS A 34 25.47 -8.44 47.10
C HIS A 34 24.66 -8.74 48.38
N ASP A 35 23.65 -7.92 48.71
CA ASP A 35 22.80 -8.08 49.90
C ASP A 35 21.47 -8.83 49.62
N SER A 36 21.14 -9.17 48.37
CA SER A 36 19.88 -9.84 48.01
C SER A 36 20.06 -10.81 46.84
N GLU A 37 19.81 -12.11 47.05
CA GLU A 37 20.05 -13.17 46.07
C GLU A 37 19.00 -13.25 44.93
N GLU A 38 17.93 -12.44 44.96
CA GLU A 38 16.81 -12.55 44.02
C GLU A 38 16.60 -11.29 43.16
N TRP A 39 16.17 -11.51 41.91
CA TRP A 39 15.71 -10.44 41.01
C TRP A 39 14.42 -9.81 41.53
N LYS A 40 14.35 -8.48 41.50
CA LYS A 40 13.20 -7.71 42.00
C LYS A 40 12.85 -6.53 41.11
N TRP A 41 11.59 -6.13 41.17
CA TRP A 41 11.11 -4.88 40.60
C TRP A 41 11.32 -3.77 41.63
N GLU A 42 12.09 -2.76 41.29
CA GLU A 42 12.44 -1.66 42.20
C GLU A 42 12.09 -0.31 41.57
N SER A 43 11.51 0.60 42.36
CA SER A 43 11.27 1.97 41.92
C SER A 43 12.60 2.71 41.69
N VAL A 44 12.60 3.69 40.79
CA VAL A 44 13.75 4.57 40.54
C VAL A 44 14.25 5.26 41.82
N ASN A 45 13.34 5.58 42.75
CA ASN A 45 13.67 6.19 44.04
C ASN A 45 14.01 5.17 45.14
N LYS A 46 13.90 3.86 44.87
CA LYS A 46 14.06 2.75 45.82
C LYS A 46 13.00 2.68 46.95
N ASP A 47 11.92 3.44 46.84
CA ASP A 47 10.85 3.47 47.86
C ASP A 47 9.95 2.23 47.83
N THR A 48 9.83 1.58 46.67
CA THR A 48 8.99 0.38 46.48
C THR A 48 9.82 -0.73 45.86
N SER A 49 9.76 -1.91 46.46
CA SER A 49 10.32 -3.15 45.90
C SER A 49 9.26 -4.23 45.88
N LEU A 50 9.15 -4.94 44.76
CA LEU A 50 8.21 -6.04 44.53
C LEU A 50 8.97 -7.27 44.03
N PRO A 51 8.50 -8.49 44.37
CA PRO A 51 9.09 -9.73 43.87
C PRO A 51 8.90 -9.87 42.36
N ILE A 52 9.78 -10.63 41.70
CA ILE A 52 9.77 -10.82 40.24
C ILE A 52 8.45 -11.40 39.71
N GLN A 53 7.87 -12.36 40.42
CA GLN A 53 6.60 -13.01 40.09
C GLN A 53 5.50 -12.47 41.01
N PRO A 54 4.81 -11.38 40.64
CA PRO A 54 3.64 -10.94 41.38
C PRO A 54 2.49 -11.95 41.22
N ALA A 55 1.59 -12.00 42.20
CA ALA A 55 0.39 -12.84 42.16
C ALA A 55 -0.49 -12.60 40.91
N SER A 56 -0.40 -11.42 40.30
CA SER A 56 -1.01 -11.12 39.00
C SER A 56 -0.24 -10.04 38.24
N VAL A 57 0.18 -10.35 37.01
CA VAL A 57 0.77 -9.37 36.07
C VAL A 57 -0.19 -8.21 35.81
N ARG A 58 -1.51 -8.48 35.80
CA ARG A 58 -2.54 -7.47 35.52
C ARG A 58 -2.61 -6.39 36.61
N ASN A 59 -2.39 -6.76 37.87
CA ASN A 59 -2.40 -5.78 38.97
C ASN A 59 -1.13 -4.92 38.90
N LEU A 60 0.02 -5.55 38.66
CA LEU A 60 1.29 -4.85 38.49
C LEU A 60 1.20 -3.79 37.36
N THR A 61 0.70 -4.16 36.19
CA THR A 61 0.66 -3.27 35.01
C THR A 61 -0.46 -2.22 35.08
N ARG A 62 -1.43 -2.40 35.98
CA ARG A 62 -2.45 -1.40 36.30
C ARG A 62 -1.89 -0.28 37.17
N GLU A 63 -1.04 -0.60 38.14
CA GLU A 63 -0.51 0.37 39.09
C GLU A 63 0.83 0.98 38.65
N TYR A 64 1.66 0.21 37.94
CA TYR A 64 3.03 0.58 37.60
C TYR A 64 3.31 0.47 36.10
N ASP A 65 4.24 1.31 35.62
CA ASP A 65 4.87 1.16 34.31
C ASP A 65 6.19 0.38 34.47
N LEU A 66 6.57 -0.44 33.50
CA LEU A 66 7.73 -1.35 33.63
C LEU A 66 8.91 -0.92 32.76
N CYS A 67 10.11 -1.01 33.34
CA CYS A 67 11.39 -0.82 32.69
C CYS A 67 12.26 -2.08 32.82
N VAL A 68 12.72 -2.62 31.70
CA VAL A 68 13.55 -3.84 31.64
C VAL A 68 14.92 -3.51 31.08
N THR A 69 15.97 -3.96 31.76
CA THR A 69 17.35 -3.80 31.31
C THR A 69 17.76 -4.92 30.34
N GLY A 70 18.87 -4.76 29.61
CA GLY A 70 19.42 -5.82 28.76
C GLY A 70 19.65 -7.14 29.52
N GLU A 71 20.26 -7.09 30.70
CA GLU A 71 20.44 -8.27 31.56
C GLU A 71 19.10 -8.81 32.08
N GLY A 72 18.19 -7.92 32.49
CA GLY A 72 16.83 -8.31 32.89
C GLY A 72 16.07 -9.03 31.77
N LEU A 73 16.25 -8.63 30.51
CA LEU A 73 15.64 -9.31 29.37
C LEU A 73 16.21 -10.73 29.18
N ILE A 74 17.51 -10.93 29.36
CA ILE A 74 18.15 -12.26 29.32
C ILE A 74 17.57 -13.13 30.43
N TYR A 75 17.47 -12.60 31.64
CA TYR A 75 16.89 -13.31 32.77
C TYR A 75 15.41 -13.68 32.52
N LEU A 76 14.59 -12.74 32.03
CA LEU A 76 13.19 -13.00 31.69
C LEU A 76 13.01 -14.06 30.60
N ASN A 77 13.97 -14.22 29.68
CA ASN A 77 13.95 -15.27 28.68
C ASN A 77 14.16 -16.68 29.27
N ASN A 78 14.78 -16.78 30.45
CA ASN A 78 14.97 -18.04 31.17
C ASN A 78 13.74 -18.42 32.04
N LEU A 79 12.80 -17.49 32.23
CA LEU A 79 11.54 -17.73 32.95
C LEU A 79 10.49 -18.40 32.05
N PRO A 80 9.40 -18.93 32.61
CA PRO A 80 8.33 -19.56 31.84
C PRO A 80 7.81 -18.63 30.73
N VAL A 81 7.72 -19.16 29.51
CA VAL A 81 7.34 -18.40 28.30
C VAL A 81 5.97 -17.70 28.47
N ALA A 82 5.04 -18.30 29.22
CA ALA A 82 3.73 -17.70 29.51
C ALA A 82 3.86 -16.37 30.28
N PHE A 83 4.78 -16.29 31.24
CA PHE A 83 5.02 -15.06 32.01
C PHE A 83 5.69 -13.99 31.15
N LEU A 84 6.71 -14.38 30.37
CA LEU A 84 7.37 -13.48 29.42
C LEU A 84 6.36 -12.90 28.41
N ASN A 85 5.55 -13.75 27.79
CA ASN A 85 4.54 -13.32 26.82
C ASN A 85 3.49 -12.39 27.45
N ALA A 86 3.15 -12.59 28.73
CA ALA A 86 2.24 -11.72 29.45
C ALA A 86 2.87 -10.36 29.79
N ILE A 87 4.15 -10.30 30.12
CA ILE A 87 4.80 -9.05 30.57
C ILE A 87 5.29 -8.19 29.41
N MET A 88 5.78 -8.80 28.32
CA MET A 88 6.40 -8.12 27.17
C MET A 88 5.56 -6.96 26.59
N PRO A 89 4.24 -7.10 26.37
CA PRO A 89 3.41 -6.01 25.84
C PRO A 89 3.22 -4.83 26.80
N HIS A 90 3.52 -5.02 28.09
CA HIS A 90 3.34 -4.01 29.13
C HIS A 90 4.62 -3.25 29.48
N VAL A 91 5.78 -3.68 28.97
CA VAL A 91 7.05 -2.97 29.17
C VAL A 91 7.06 -1.66 28.37
N LYS A 92 7.32 -0.56 29.07
CA LYS A 92 7.35 0.80 28.49
C LYS A 92 8.74 1.21 28.07
N VAL A 93 9.76 0.74 28.79
CA VAL A 93 11.15 1.12 28.55
C VAL A 93 12.02 -0.13 28.55
N PHE A 94 12.78 -0.33 27.47
CA PHE A 94 13.90 -1.24 27.43
C PHE A 94 15.18 -0.41 27.43
N ALA A 95 16.01 -0.56 28.46
CA ALA A 95 17.21 0.24 28.65
C ALA A 95 18.46 -0.63 28.66
N ARG A 96 19.61 -0.03 28.33
CA ARG A 96 20.90 -0.73 28.25
C ARG A 96 20.82 -2.00 27.39
N VAL A 97 20.07 -1.95 26.29
CA VAL A 97 19.92 -3.09 25.37
C VAL A 97 20.90 -3.01 24.22
N SER A 98 21.49 -4.16 23.88
CA SER A 98 22.35 -4.32 22.70
C SER A 98 21.53 -4.28 21.40
N PRO A 99 22.15 -3.96 20.23
CA PRO A 99 21.46 -3.99 18.93
C PRO A 99 20.72 -5.31 18.65
N LYS A 100 21.32 -6.45 19.03
CA LYS A 100 20.70 -7.78 18.90
C LYS A 100 19.46 -7.94 19.80
N GLN A 101 19.49 -7.39 21.00
CA GLN A 101 18.33 -7.41 21.90
C GLN A 101 17.20 -6.51 21.40
N LYS A 102 17.51 -5.37 20.76
CA LYS A 102 16.47 -4.53 20.13
C LYS A 102 15.68 -5.30 19.08
N GLU A 103 16.38 -6.04 18.22
CA GLU A 103 15.79 -6.94 17.24
C GLU A 103 14.93 -8.02 17.90
N GLN A 104 15.44 -8.67 18.95
CA GLN A 104 14.70 -9.69 19.69
C GLN A 104 13.38 -9.18 20.27
N VAL A 105 13.36 -7.96 20.82
CA VAL A 105 12.14 -7.34 21.36
C VAL A 105 11.08 -7.17 20.26
N VAL A 106 11.47 -6.65 19.10
CA VAL A 106 10.55 -6.45 17.96
C VAL A 106 10.01 -7.79 17.45
N ILE A 107 10.88 -8.78 17.23
CA ILE A 107 10.48 -10.12 16.78
C ILE A 107 9.51 -10.76 17.79
N LYS A 108 9.78 -10.63 19.08
CA LYS A 108 8.92 -11.20 20.12
C LYS A 108 7.53 -10.55 20.11
N LEU A 109 7.44 -9.23 19.96
CA LEU A 109 6.16 -8.52 19.86
C LEU A 109 5.40 -8.92 18.58
N ASN A 110 6.09 -9.09 17.44
CA ASN A 110 5.49 -9.61 16.21
C ASN A 110 4.91 -11.01 16.41
N ASN A 111 5.66 -11.92 17.04
CA ASN A 111 5.24 -13.30 17.29
C ASN A 111 4.04 -13.39 18.25
N LEU A 112 3.81 -12.36 19.08
CA LEU A 112 2.63 -12.25 19.92
C LEU A 112 1.39 -11.72 19.16
N GLY A 113 1.51 -11.42 17.86
CA GLY A 113 0.44 -10.94 17.01
C GLY A 113 0.24 -9.42 17.03
N PHE A 114 1.19 -8.65 17.59
CA PHE A 114 1.15 -7.20 17.53
C PHE A 114 1.70 -6.69 16.20
N VAL A 115 1.05 -5.68 15.63
CA VAL A 115 1.61 -4.90 14.52
C VAL A 115 2.59 -3.88 15.10
N THR A 116 3.84 -3.95 14.68
CA THR A 116 4.93 -3.12 15.23
C THR A 116 5.35 -2.04 14.25
N LEU A 117 5.55 -0.83 14.76
CA LEU A 117 6.28 0.23 14.07
C LEU A 117 7.55 0.54 14.87
N MET A 118 8.69 0.54 14.20
CA MET A 118 9.96 0.96 14.78
C MET A 118 10.48 2.21 14.10
N CYS A 119 10.96 3.15 14.90
CA CYS A 119 11.56 4.40 14.46
C CYS A 119 12.96 4.53 15.08
N GLY A 120 13.98 4.81 14.28
CA GLY A 120 15.36 4.94 14.74
C GLY A 120 16.22 5.72 13.75
N ASP A 121 17.30 6.33 14.22
CA ASP A 121 18.20 7.20 13.45
C ASP A 121 19.59 6.57 13.21
N GLY A 122 19.93 5.52 13.97
CA GLY A 122 21.29 4.96 13.99
C GLY A 122 21.46 3.60 13.32
N THR A 123 22.72 3.22 13.11
CA THR A 123 23.15 1.89 12.65
C THR A 123 22.77 0.77 13.62
N ASN A 124 22.58 1.10 14.91
CA ASN A 124 22.20 0.17 15.97
C ASN A 124 20.77 -0.36 15.83
N ASP A 125 19.92 0.30 15.05
CA ASP A 125 18.50 -0.03 14.91
C ASP A 125 18.18 -0.76 13.60
N VAL A 126 19.18 -0.97 12.73
CA VAL A 126 18.99 -1.53 11.37
C VAL A 126 18.28 -2.89 11.39
N ALA A 127 18.74 -3.81 12.25
CA ALA A 127 18.14 -5.15 12.33
C ALA A 127 16.70 -5.10 12.84
N ALA A 128 16.43 -4.24 13.81
CA ALA A 128 15.11 -4.12 14.42
C ALA A 128 14.12 -3.35 13.51
N LEU A 129 14.59 -2.35 12.75
CA LEU A 129 13.85 -1.68 11.68
C LEU A 129 13.44 -2.66 10.58
N LYS A 130 14.33 -3.59 10.21
CA LYS A 130 14.07 -4.61 9.18
C LYS A 130 13.01 -5.63 9.62
N HIS A 131 12.97 -5.97 10.90
CA HIS A 131 12.02 -6.94 11.44
C HIS A 131 10.67 -6.32 11.84
N ALA A 132 10.57 -5.01 12.00
CA ALA A 132 9.30 -4.35 12.24
C ALA A 132 8.40 -4.43 11.00
N HIS A 133 7.09 -4.59 11.19
CA HIS A 133 6.11 -4.48 10.10
C HIS A 133 6.23 -3.15 9.34
N VAL A 134 6.54 -2.07 10.07
CA VAL A 134 6.87 -0.76 9.50
C VAL A 134 8.15 -0.24 10.17
N GLY A 135 9.21 -0.04 9.39
CA GLY A 135 10.46 0.58 9.83
C GLY A 135 10.59 2.00 9.30
N VAL A 136 10.87 2.97 10.18
CA VAL A 136 11.09 4.38 9.83
C VAL A 136 12.49 4.81 10.25
N ALA A 137 13.32 5.17 9.29
CA ALA A 137 14.65 5.72 9.55
C ALA A 137 14.57 7.26 9.64
N LEU A 138 14.99 7.83 10.77
CA LEU A 138 15.09 9.28 10.94
C LEU A 138 16.44 9.76 10.44
N LEU A 139 16.44 10.49 9.33
CA LEU A 139 17.66 11.11 8.81
C LEU A 139 17.89 12.45 9.51
N THR A 140 18.86 12.48 10.43
CA THR A 140 19.37 13.74 10.98
C THR A 140 20.18 14.47 9.89
N GLY A 141 19.57 15.39 9.15
CA GLY A 141 20.32 16.29 8.26
C GLY A 141 19.65 16.88 7.01
N VAL A 142 18.37 16.64 6.71
CA VAL A 142 17.78 17.05 5.40
C VAL A 142 16.76 18.20 5.48
N ALA A 143 16.41 18.69 6.67
CA ALA A 143 15.45 19.79 6.79
C ALA A 143 16.01 21.16 6.35
N ALA A 144 17.33 21.34 6.27
CA ALA A 144 17.94 22.65 6.01
C ALA A 144 18.31 22.94 4.54
N LYS A 145 18.25 21.97 3.61
CA LYS A 145 18.75 22.15 2.22
C LYS A 145 17.72 22.06 1.10
N ARG A 146 16.45 21.77 1.39
CA ARG A 146 15.41 21.68 0.35
C ARG A 146 14.75 23.01 -0.02
N VAL A 147 14.98 24.09 0.74
CA VAL A 147 14.37 25.41 0.45
C VAL A 147 15.21 26.24 -0.54
N GLU A 148 16.53 26.05 -0.62
CA GLU A 148 17.37 26.89 -1.50
C GLU A 148 17.37 26.46 -2.99
N LYS A 149 17.08 25.18 -3.29
CA LYS A 149 17.10 24.70 -4.68
C LYS A 149 15.90 25.12 -5.54
N GLN A 150 14.82 25.64 -4.94
CA GLN A 150 13.68 26.14 -5.71
C GLN A 150 13.79 27.62 -6.11
N HIS A 151 14.86 28.33 -5.71
CA HIS A 151 15.03 29.76 -6.00
C HIS A 151 16.13 30.08 -7.04
N GLN A 152 16.84 29.09 -7.58
CA GLN A 152 17.91 29.31 -8.56
C GLN A 152 17.62 28.80 -9.99
N GLU A 153 16.49 28.11 -10.24
CA GLU A 153 16.18 27.60 -11.58
C GLU A 153 15.46 28.60 -12.51
N ASN A 154 15.17 29.82 -12.05
CA ASN A 154 14.51 30.86 -12.88
C ASN A 154 15.35 32.14 -13.01
N THR A 155 16.58 32.07 -13.53
CA THR A 155 17.21 33.21 -14.22
C THR A 155 18.25 32.73 -15.25
N THR A 156 17.80 32.63 -16.50
CA THR A 156 18.48 32.99 -17.75
C THR A 156 20.01 33.03 -17.79
N THR A 157 20.65 32.18 -18.61
CA THR A 157 21.46 32.59 -19.79
C THR A 157 22.19 31.40 -20.42
N ILE A 158 22.17 31.37 -21.75
CA ILE A 158 22.79 30.37 -22.63
C ILE A 158 24.32 30.42 -22.47
N PRO A 159 25.02 29.29 -22.22
CA PRO A 159 26.47 29.24 -22.37
C PRO A 159 26.86 28.70 -23.74
N ALA A 160 27.79 29.44 -24.34
CA ALA A 160 28.40 29.21 -25.63
C ALA A 160 29.23 27.92 -25.70
N VAL A 161 29.36 27.46 -26.95
CA VAL A 161 30.29 26.47 -27.47
C VAL A 161 31.70 26.64 -26.88
N VAL A 162 32.23 25.59 -26.25
CA VAL A 162 33.66 25.49 -25.90
C VAL A 162 34.19 24.11 -26.33
N GLN A 163 35.36 24.17 -26.95
CA GLN A 163 36.06 23.19 -27.77
C GLN A 163 36.66 22.00 -26.99
N PRO A 164 36.98 20.88 -27.65
CA PRO A 164 37.68 19.75 -27.04
C PRO A 164 39.20 19.99 -26.88
N PRO A 165 39.88 19.21 -26.01
CA PRO A 165 41.19 19.55 -25.47
C PRO A 165 42.38 19.22 -26.40
N VAL A 166 43.41 20.04 -26.25
CA VAL A 166 44.72 19.99 -26.90
C VAL A 166 45.64 19.00 -26.19
N VAL A 167 46.14 17.98 -26.90
CA VAL A 167 47.47 17.39 -26.66
C VAL A 167 48.03 16.84 -27.98
N ALA A 168 49.15 17.40 -28.46
CA ALA A 168 50.39 16.66 -28.73
C ALA A 168 51.41 17.52 -29.50
N THR A 169 52.65 17.44 -29.03
CA THR A 169 53.87 18.09 -29.52
C THR A 169 54.49 17.37 -30.72
N ALA A 170 55.15 18.19 -31.56
CA ALA A 170 56.27 17.91 -32.44
C ALA A 170 56.07 17.04 -33.71
N ALA A 171 56.62 17.56 -34.81
CA ALA A 171 56.47 17.14 -36.19
C ALA A 171 57.40 16.00 -36.64
N VAL A 172 57.01 15.30 -37.73
CA VAL A 172 57.80 14.85 -38.93
C VAL A 172 56.85 14.04 -39.87
N PRO A 173 57.01 14.03 -41.22
CA PRO A 173 55.92 13.76 -42.17
C PRO A 173 55.98 12.39 -42.94
N GLN A 174 54.88 12.10 -43.67
CA GLN A 174 54.62 11.16 -44.81
C GLN A 174 53.76 9.91 -44.50
N PRO A 175 53.13 9.23 -45.50
CA PRO A 175 52.32 9.71 -46.63
C PRO A 175 50.89 9.12 -46.62
N VAL A 176 50.06 9.63 -47.54
CA VAL A 176 48.64 9.32 -47.78
C VAL A 176 48.39 7.83 -48.10
N LEU A 177 47.39 7.23 -47.43
CA LEU A 177 46.67 6.03 -47.89
C LEU A 177 45.15 6.19 -47.64
N THR A 178 44.40 5.76 -48.64
CA THR A 178 43.02 6.09 -49.01
C THR A 178 41.91 5.83 -47.98
N SER A 179 41.06 6.83 -47.75
CA SER A 179 39.88 6.85 -46.86
C SER A 179 38.65 6.08 -47.37
N ALA A 180 38.77 5.26 -48.41
CA ALA A 180 37.65 4.53 -49.00
C ALA A 180 37.39 3.15 -48.36
N GLU A 181 38.39 2.56 -47.69
CA GLU A 181 38.30 1.21 -47.13
C GLU A 181 37.79 1.16 -45.68
N SER A 182 37.96 2.23 -44.90
CA SER A 182 37.39 2.33 -43.54
C SER A 182 35.87 2.55 -43.60
N ALA A 183 35.40 3.45 -44.47
CA ALA A 183 33.98 3.74 -44.64
C ALA A 183 33.16 2.54 -45.16
N LYS A 184 33.80 1.63 -45.93
CA LYS A 184 33.18 0.37 -46.35
C LYS A 184 33.04 -0.62 -45.18
N ARG A 185 34.09 -0.76 -44.35
CA ARG A 185 34.06 -1.63 -43.16
C ARG A 185 33.00 -1.20 -42.14
N ASP A 186 32.86 0.10 -41.91
CA ASP A 186 31.84 0.62 -40.97
C ASP A 186 30.42 0.38 -41.46
N ARG A 187 30.15 0.53 -42.76
CA ARG A 187 28.83 0.22 -43.36
C ARG A 187 28.50 -1.27 -43.30
N GLU A 188 29.49 -2.13 -43.48
CA GLU A 188 29.32 -3.57 -43.46
C GLU A 188 29.08 -4.10 -42.03
N GLN A 189 29.77 -3.52 -41.04
CA GLN A 189 29.49 -3.79 -39.62
C GLN A 189 28.11 -3.29 -39.19
N THR A 190 27.69 -2.12 -39.66
CA THR A 190 26.37 -1.56 -39.34
C THR A 190 25.25 -2.41 -39.94
N LYS A 191 25.42 -2.92 -41.17
CA LYS A 191 24.48 -3.86 -41.78
C LYS A 191 24.36 -5.17 -41.01
N LYS A 192 25.47 -5.78 -40.59
CA LYS A 192 25.44 -7.02 -39.79
C LYS A 192 24.71 -6.87 -38.45
N ARG A 193 24.93 -5.75 -37.75
CA ARG A 193 24.18 -5.46 -36.50
C ARG A 193 22.69 -5.26 -36.73
N LEU A 194 22.32 -4.67 -37.87
CA LEU A 194 20.90 -4.48 -38.22
C LEU A 194 20.24 -5.82 -38.56
N GLU A 195 20.93 -6.72 -39.27
CA GLU A 195 20.47 -8.09 -39.54
C GLU A 195 20.33 -8.93 -38.25
N GLU A 196 21.26 -8.81 -37.30
CA GLU A 196 21.13 -9.47 -35.98
C GLU A 196 19.93 -8.96 -35.19
N LEU A 197 19.63 -7.65 -35.25
CA LEU A 197 18.44 -7.07 -34.62
C LEU A 197 17.13 -7.57 -35.26
N TYR A 198 17.07 -7.66 -36.60
CA TYR A 198 15.90 -8.24 -37.28
C TYR A 198 15.70 -9.71 -36.90
N LYS A 199 16.79 -10.48 -36.79
CA LYS A 199 16.73 -11.87 -36.37
C LYS A 199 16.25 -12.03 -34.91
N GLN A 200 16.66 -11.13 -34.02
CA GLN A 200 16.17 -11.11 -32.63
C GLN A 200 14.69 -10.71 -32.53
N MET A 201 14.19 -9.85 -33.43
CA MET A 201 12.76 -9.54 -33.50
C MET A 201 11.93 -10.73 -34.01
N ASP A 202 12.40 -11.45 -35.04
CA ASP A 202 11.73 -12.67 -35.56
C ASP A 202 11.70 -13.81 -34.52
N GLU A 203 12.76 -13.96 -33.71
CA GLU A 203 12.78 -14.92 -32.59
C GLU A 203 11.83 -14.52 -31.45
N THR A 204 11.45 -13.23 -31.36
CA THR A 204 10.50 -12.73 -30.37
C THR A 204 9.05 -12.76 -30.88
N GLU A 205 8.82 -12.76 -32.20
CA GLU A 205 7.49 -12.83 -32.83
C GLU A 205 6.99 -14.26 -33.15
N GLN A 206 7.75 -15.30 -32.82
CA GLN A 206 7.26 -16.69 -32.86
C GLN A 206 6.87 -17.22 -31.48
N THR A 207 5.80 -16.68 -30.91
CA THR A 207 4.92 -17.42 -29.98
C THR A 207 3.48 -17.40 -30.51
N ILE A 208 3.30 -18.02 -31.67
CA ILE A 208 1.97 -18.52 -32.08
C ILE A 208 1.69 -19.76 -31.23
N VAL A 209 0.65 -19.64 -30.41
CA VAL A 209 0.15 -20.64 -29.46
C VAL A 209 -0.10 -21.96 -30.18
N ARG A 210 0.70 -22.99 -29.84
CA ARG A 210 0.40 -24.37 -30.19
C ARG A 210 -0.78 -24.82 -29.33
N LEU A 211 -1.90 -25.17 -29.98
CA LEU A 211 -3.03 -25.88 -29.36
C LEU A 211 -2.52 -27.16 -28.68
N GLY A 212 -2.42 -27.12 -27.36
CA GLY A 212 -1.96 -28.24 -26.54
C GLY A 212 -2.46 -28.21 -25.09
N ASP A 213 -2.94 -27.07 -24.58
CA ASP A 213 -3.27 -26.91 -23.15
C ASP A 213 -4.74 -26.52 -22.87
N ALA A 214 -5.54 -26.19 -23.88
CA ALA A 214 -6.94 -25.80 -23.68
C ALA A 214 -7.86 -26.99 -23.29
N SER A 215 -7.44 -28.23 -23.58
CA SER A 215 -8.16 -29.45 -23.26
C SER A 215 -7.89 -29.99 -21.84
N ILE A 216 -6.97 -29.38 -21.08
CA ILE A 216 -6.64 -29.80 -19.70
C ILE A 216 -7.57 -29.15 -18.67
N ALA A 217 -8.20 -28.02 -19.00
CA ALA A 217 -8.93 -27.20 -18.03
C ALA A 217 -10.47 -27.26 -18.11
N ALA A 218 -11.05 -27.93 -19.11
CA ALA A 218 -12.51 -27.98 -19.29
C ALA A 218 -13.07 -29.39 -19.03
N PRO A 219 -14.09 -29.58 -18.16
CA PRO A 219 -14.64 -30.92 -17.85
C PRO A 219 -15.34 -31.61 -19.02
N PHE A 220 -15.65 -30.87 -20.10
CA PHE A 220 -16.23 -31.42 -21.32
C PHE A 220 -15.57 -30.77 -22.53
N THR A 221 -14.91 -31.58 -23.37
CA THR A 221 -14.38 -31.17 -24.67
C THR A 221 -15.12 -31.93 -25.75
N SER A 222 -15.85 -31.21 -26.60
CA SER A 222 -16.49 -31.80 -27.79
C SER A 222 -15.43 -32.25 -28.79
N ARG A 223 -15.54 -33.48 -29.29
CA ARG A 223 -14.64 -34.08 -30.28
C ARG A 223 -15.18 -34.08 -31.72
N THR A 224 -16.24 -33.34 -32.01
CA THR A 224 -16.84 -33.24 -33.35
C THR A 224 -17.07 -31.79 -33.73
N SER A 225 -16.72 -31.40 -34.95
CA SER A 225 -16.83 -30.02 -35.47
C SER A 225 -18.24 -29.62 -35.94
N THR A 226 -19.26 -30.45 -35.67
CA THR A 226 -20.65 -30.15 -36.00
C THR A 226 -21.58 -30.59 -34.88
N ILE A 227 -22.35 -29.64 -34.35
CA ILE A 227 -23.52 -29.92 -33.50
C ILE A 227 -24.73 -29.61 -34.35
N GLN A 228 -25.28 -30.62 -35.03
CA GLN A 228 -26.66 -30.58 -35.47
C GLN A 228 -27.48 -31.22 -34.34
N CYS A 229 -27.67 -30.45 -33.27
CA CYS A 229 -28.60 -30.78 -32.20
C CYS A 229 -29.88 -30.01 -32.47
N GLY A 230 -30.96 -30.75 -32.77
CA GLY A 230 -32.28 -30.18 -32.99
C GLY A 230 -32.81 -29.54 -31.71
N ILE A 231 -32.66 -28.23 -31.60
CA ILE A 231 -33.46 -27.36 -30.75
C ILE A 231 -33.71 -26.10 -31.59
N ASN A 232 -34.97 -25.79 -31.86
CA ASN A 232 -35.39 -24.52 -32.44
C ASN A 232 -35.19 -23.40 -31.40
N GLU A 233 -33.94 -23.10 -31.07
CA GLU A 233 -33.57 -21.85 -30.42
C GLU A 233 -32.78 -21.06 -31.47
N GLU A 234 -33.27 -19.87 -31.82
CA GLU A 234 -32.49 -18.89 -32.56
C GLU A 234 -31.26 -18.57 -31.71
N PHE A 235 -30.15 -19.26 -31.97
CA PHE A 235 -28.87 -18.94 -31.35
C PHE A 235 -28.50 -17.52 -31.74
N ALA A 236 -28.34 -16.65 -30.75
CA ALA A 236 -27.90 -15.27 -30.96
C ALA A 236 -26.54 -15.30 -31.68
N ASP A 237 -26.47 -14.64 -32.83
CA ASP A 237 -25.24 -14.50 -33.60
C ASP A 237 -24.25 -13.61 -32.82
N LEU A 238 -23.21 -14.25 -32.26
CA LEU A 238 -22.21 -13.58 -31.44
C LEU A 238 -21.21 -12.76 -32.26
N GLU A 239 -21.19 -12.92 -33.59
CA GLU A 239 -20.32 -12.18 -34.51
C GLU A 239 -21.05 -11.04 -35.23
N ALA A 240 -22.33 -10.82 -34.93
CA ALA A 240 -23.12 -9.76 -35.53
C ALA A 240 -22.56 -8.36 -35.22
N GLU A 241 -22.50 -7.50 -36.23
CA GLU A 241 -22.11 -6.10 -36.07
C GLU A 241 -23.09 -5.35 -35.17
N PHE A 242 -22.57 -4.39 -34.42
CA PHE A 242 -23.36 -3.57 -33.51
C PHE A 242 -24.47 -2.83 -34.27
N SER A 243 -25.72 -3.06 -33.84
CA SER A 243 -26.88 -2.31 -34.31
C SER A 243 -27.60 -1.68 -33.12
N PRO A 244 -27.96 -0.37 -33.19
CA PRO A 244 -28.70 0.28 -32.11
C PRO A 244 -30.06 -0.40 -31.94
N ASN A 245 -30.31 -0.91 -30.74
CA ASN A 245 -31.57 -1.55 -30.41
C ASN A 245 -32.03 -1.14 -28.99
N LEU A 246 -33.29 -1.45 -28.70
CA LEU A 246 -33.94 -1.10 -27.44
C LEU A 246 -33.31 -1.80 -26.23
N VAL A 247 -32.88 -3.06 -26.40
CA VAL A 247 -32.25 -3.87 -25.35
C VAL A 247 -30.90 -3.28 -24.95
N ASN A 248 -30.04 -3.00 -25.92
CA ASN A 248 -28.73 -2.39 -25.73
C ASN A 248 -28.85 -1.03 -25.02
N SER A 249 -29.77 -0.19 -25.49
CA SER A 249 -30.04 1.12 -24.88
C SER A 249 -30.43 1.01 -23.41
N THR A 250 -31.30 0.04 -23.10
CA THR A 250 -31.77 -0.21 -21.74
C THR A 250 -30.64 -0.75 -20.85
N VAL A 251 -29.92 -1.77 -21.33
CA VAL A 251 -28.80 -2.40 -20.61
C VAL A 251 -27.68 -1.39 -20.36
N TYR A 252 -27.40 -0.50 -21.33
CA TYR A 252 -26.41 0.55 -21.18
C TYR A 252 -26.78 1.55 -20.08
N ILE A 253 -28.02 2.06 -20.08
CA ILE A 253 -28.52 2.97 -19.05
C ILE A 253 -28.49 2.30 -17.66
N MET A 254 -28.89 1.03 -17.58
CA MET A 254 -28.83 0.26 -16.33
C MET A 254 -27.39 0.06 -15.87
N SER A 255 -26.47 -0.27 -16.77
CA SER A 255 -25.04 -0.48 -16.45
C SER A 255 -24.38 0.79 -15.92
N ILE A 256 -24.61 1.95 -16.55
CA ILE A 256 -24.09 3.24 -16.05
C ILE A 256 -24.68 3.58 -14.69
N THR A 257 -25.98 3.37 -14.52
CA THR A 257 -26.65 3.58 -13.22
C THR A 257 -26.01 2.71 -12.14
N LEU A 258 -25.80 1.43 -12.42
CA LEU A 258 -25.19 0.48 -11.48
C LEU A 258 -23.78 0.91 -11.08
N GLN A 259 -22.97 1.39 -12.02
CA GLN A 259 -21.64 1.92 -11.72
C GLN A 259 -21.73 3.13 -10.78
N ILE A 260 -22.61 4.10 -11.08
CA ILE A 260 -22.81 5.29 -10.23
C ILE A 260 -23.30 4.89 -8.83
N ALA A 261 -24.28 3.99 -8.75
CA ALA A 261 -24.84 3.49 -7.49
C ALA A 261 -23.77 2.78 -6.65
N THR A 262 -22.96 1.93 -7.27
CA THR A 262 -21.86 1.21 -6.61
C THR A 262 -20.88 2.18 -5.98
N PHE A 263 -20.47 3.23 -6.70
CA PHE A 263 -19.58 4.26 -6.15
C PHE A 263 -20.26 5.06 -5.03
N ALA A 264 -21.51 5.50 -5.22
CA ALA A 264 -22.21 6.34 -4.27
C ALA A 264 -22.53 5.62 -2.95
N VAL A 265 -22.95 4.35 -3.02
CA VAL A 265 -23.33 3.54 -1.85
C VAL A 265 -22.10 3.05 -1.10
N ASN A 266 -21.07 2.55 -1.81
CA ASN A 266 -19.86 2.01 -1.17
C ASN A 266 -18.88 3.07 -0.69
N TYR A 267 -19.11 4.36 -1.00
CA TYR A 267 -18.23 5.42 -0.51
C TYR A 267 -18.34 5.57 1.01
N GLN A 268 -17.32 5.06 1.70
CA GLN A 268 -17.20 5.18 3.15
C GLN A 268 -16.63 6.55 3.49
N GLY A 269 -17.36 7.32 4.31
CA GLY A 269 -16.89 8.58 4.86
C GLY A 269 -16.07 8.36 6.14
N TYR A 270 -16.24 9.28 7.10
CA TYR A 270 -15.59 9.20 8.41
C TYR A 270 -15.72 7.81 9.06
N PRO A 271 -14.69 7.33 9.78
CA PRO A 271 -13.55 8.09 10.31
C PRO A 271 -12.25 8.05 9.49
N PHE A 272 -12.15 7.23 8.44
CA PHE A 272 -10.89 7.00 7.71
C PHE A 272 -10.77 7.80 6.40
N MET A 273 -11.89 8.25 5.84
CA MET A 273 -11.92 9.11 4.66
C MET A 273 -12.84 10.32 4.89
N GLU A 274 -12.69 11.33 4.06
CA GLU A 274 -13.57 12.49 4.06
C GLU A 274 -15.01 12.09 3.64
N SER A 275 -16.03 12.75 4.20
CA SER A 275 -17.42 12.49 3.80
C SER A 275 -17.68 12.92 2.35
N LEU A 276 -18.59 12.22 1.67
CA LEU A 276 -18.97 12.52 0.29
C LEU A 276 -19.43 13.98 0.10
N ARG A 277 -20.05 14.57 1.14
CA ARG A 277 -20.51 15.97 1.12
C ARG A 277 -19.37 16.98 1.18
N SER A 278 -18.23 16.61 1.76
CA SER A 278 -17.08 17.50 1.90
C SER A 278 -16.15 17.37 0.68
N ASN A 279 -16.07 16.18 0.08
CA ASN A 279 -15.40 15.95 -1.20
C ASN A 279 -16.24 16.46 -2.40
N LYS A 280 -16.20 17.78 -2.63
CA LYS A 280 -16.99 18.46 -3.68
C LYS A 280 -16.76 17.90 -5.10
N PRO A 281 -15.52 17.63 -5.56
CA PRO A 281 -15.29 17.09 -6.90
C PRO A 281 -16.02 15.76 -7.14
N LEU A 282 -15.94 14.83 -6.18
CA LEU A 282 -16.59 13.53 -6.28
C LEU A 282 -18.11 13.67 -6.26
N LEU A 283 -18.64 14.53 -5.39
CA LEU A 283 -20.08 14.81 -5.32
C LEU A 283 -20.62 15.37 -6.65
N TYR A 284 -19.92 16.35 -7.24
CA TYR A 284 -20.34 16.92 -8.52
C TYR A 284 -20.24 15.90 -9.65
N SER A 285 -19.23 15.02 -9.64
CA SER A 285 -19.12 13.94 -10.62
C SER A 285 -20.32 12.99 -10.56
N ILE A 286 -20.69 12.52 -9.36
CA ILE A 286 -21.82 11.60 -9.17
C ILE A 286 -23.13 12.28 -9.58
N LEU A 287 -23.34 13.53 -9.16
CA LEU A 287 -24.56 14.29 -9.49
C LEU A 287 -24.67 14.56 -10.99
N PHE A 288 -23.56 14.90 -11.66
CA PHE A 288 -23.50 15.08 -13.10
C PHE A 288 -23.82 13.78 -13.83
N SER A 289 -23.17 12.68 -13.49
CA SER A 289 -23.41 11.37 -14.11
C SER A 289 -24.86 10.91 -13.91
N PHE A 290 -25.42 11.08 -12.72
CA PHE A 290 -26.82 10.74 -12.45
C PHE A 290 -27.79 11.62 -13.25
N THR A 291 -27.51 12.92 -13.35
CA THR A 291 -28.29 13.84 -14.19
C THR A 291 -28.23 13.43 -15.66
N LEU A 292 -27.05 13.03 -16.14
CA LEU A 292 -26.86 12.56 -17.51
C LEU A 292 -27.69 11.30 -17.78
N VAL A 293 -27.71 10.33 -16.85
CA VAL A 293 -28.58 9.15 -16.95
C VAL A 293 -30.06 9.55 -17.08
N LEU A 294 -30.54 10.47 -16.23
CA LEU A 294 -31.91 10.95 -16.33
C LEU A 294 -32.20 11.68 -17.66
N CYS A 295 -31.25 12.48 -18.16
CA CYS A 295 -31.36 13.11 -19.47
C CYS A 295 -31.48 12.10 -20.60
N LEU A 296 -30.75 10.97 -20.53
CA LEU A 296 -30.81 9.89 -21.51
C LEU A 296 -32.14 9.13 -21.44
N ILE A 297 -32.65 8.84 -20.24
CA ILE A 297 -33.95 8.18 -20.06
C ILE A 297 -35.08 9.04 -20.64
N PHE A 298 -35.12 10.33 -20.29
CA PHE A 298 -36.18 11.24 -20.72
C PHE A 298 -35.98 11.85 -22.11
N ASN A 299 -34.86 11.56 -22.78
CA ASN A 299 -34.48 12.17 -24.05
C ASN A 299 -34.56 13.71 -24.02
N LEU A 300 -34.09 14.33 -22.94
CA LEU A 300 -34.13 15.80 -22.77
C LEU A 300 -33.20 16.52 -23.76
N ILE A 301 -32.12 15.87 -24.15
CA ILE A 301 -31.10 16.39 -25.07
C ILE A 301 -30.93 15.39 -26.22
N PRO A 302 -31.69 15.56 -27.33
CA PRO A 302 -31.68 14.60 -28.44
C PRO A 302 -30.29 14.39 -29.06
N GLN A 303 -29.45 15.44 -29.08
CA GLN A 303 -28.07 15.36 -29.59
C GLN A 303 -27.22 14.37 -28.79
N LEU A 304 -27.45 14.29 -27.48
CA LEU A 304 -26.73 13.38 -26.60
C LEU A 304 -27.18 11.94 -26.86
N THR A 305 -28.49 11.72 -26.98
CA THR A 305 -29.09 10.42 -27.29
C THR A 305 -28.56 9.86 -28.62
N GLU A 306 -28.45 10.69 -29.65
CA GLU A 306 -27.88 10.31 -30.96
C GLU A 306 -26.39 9.98 -30.85
N GLN A 307 -25.61 10.79 -30.12
CA GLN A 307 -24.18 10.55 -29.91
C GLN A 307 -23.91 9.23 -29.18
N PHE A 308 -24.75 8.87 -28.21
CA PHE A 308 -24.68 7.59 -27.50
C PHE A 308 -25.36 6.43 -28.24
N GLN A 309 -25.91 6.67 -29.45
CA GLN A 309 -26.64 5.69 -30.26
C GLN A 309 -27.77 5.00 -29.47
N ILE A 310 -28.45 5.76 -28.62
CA ILE A 310 -29.56 5.28 -27.79
C ILE A 310 -30.85 5.32 -28.61
N VAL A 311 -31.55 4.20 -28.65
CA VAL A 311 -32.86 4.09 -29.29
C VAL A 311 -33.93 4.68 -28.37
N LEU A 312 -34.77 5.56 -28.93
CA LEU A 312 -35.86 6.18 -28.18
C LEU A 312 -36.84 5.11 -27.68
N MET A 313 -36.98 5.02 -26.37
CA MET A 313 -37.89 4.07 -25.74
C MET A 313 -39.34 4.58 -25.81
N PRO A 314 -40.33 3.70 -26.01
CA PRO A 314 -41.74 4.02 -25.79
C PRO A 314 -41.99 4.53 -24.37
N ASP A 315 -42.98 5.40 -24.19
CA ASP A 315 -43.21 6.07 -22.90
C ASP A 315 -43.48 5.09 -21.75
N ASP A 316 -44.18 3.99 -22.01
CA ASP A 316 -44.44 2.92 -21.03
C ASP A 316 -43.14 2.27 -20.53
N MET A 317 -42.24 1.93 -21.45
CA MET A 317 -40.95 1.32 -21.12
C MET A 317 -40.03 2.31 -20.40
N ARG A 318 -40.04 3.57 -20.82
CA ARG A 318 -39.24 4.63 -20.22
C ARG A 318 -39.55 4.81 -18.73
N LEU A 319 -40.84 4.82 -18.38
CA LEU A 319 -41.27 4.90 -16.98
C LEU A 319 -40.83 3.68 -16.18
N ILE A 320 -40.94 2.48 -16.75
CA ILE A 320 -40.46 1.25 -16.10
C ILE A 320 -38.95 1.34 -15.82
N VAL A 321 -38.14 1.71 -16.80
CA VAL A 321 -36.68 1.85 -16.64
C VAL A 321 -36.34 2.90 -15.58
N PHE A 322 -37.04 4.03 -15.57
CA PHE A 322 -36.87 5.06 -14.54
C PHE A 322 -37.15 4.52 -13.13
N TYR A 323 -38.26 3.82 -12.93
CA TYR A 323 -38.60 3.25 -11.62
C TYR A 323 -37.62 2.17 -11.18
N VAL A 324 -37.13 1.34 -12.11
CA VAL A 324 -36.10 0.33 -11.83
C VAL A 324 -34.80 0.99 -11.39
N VAL A 325 -34.33 2.01 -12.11
CA VAL A 325 -33.12 2.78 -11.79
C VAL A 325 -33.22 3.44 -10.42
N MET A 326 -34.32 4.13 -10.14
CA MET A 326 -34.53 4.77 -8.84
C MET A 326 -34.65 3.75 -7.71
N GLY A 327 -35.36 2.65 -7.95
CA GLY A 327 -35.54 1.56 -7.01
C GLY A 327 -34.22 0.88 -6.64
N ASP A 328 -33.37 0.60 -7.63
CA ASP A 328 -32.06 -0.02 -7.42
C ASP A 328 -31.16 0.83 -6.52
N VAL A 329 -31.02 2.13 -6.83
CA VAL A 329 -30.21 3.07 -6.03
C VAL A 329 -30.72 3.18 -4.59
N ILE A 330 -32.03 3.33 -4.40
CA ILE A 330 -32.64 3.50 -3.07
C ILE A 330 -32.53 2.20 -2.27
N LEU A 331 -32.81 1.05 -2.89
CA LEU A 331 -32.78 -0.24 -2.22
C LEU A 331 -31.34 -0.63 -1.85
N ALA A 332 -30.37 -0.44 -2.75
CA ALA A 332 -28.96 -0.67 -2.47
C ALA A 332 -28.48 0.19 -1.29
N TYR A 333 -28.82 1.48 -1.28
CA TYR A 333 -28.49 2.37 -0.16
C TYR A 333 -29.15 1.93 1.15
N ALA A 334 -30.43 1.57 1.11
CA ALA A 334 -31.16 1.14 2.31
C ALA A 334 -30.59 -0.15 2.90
N ILE A 335 -30.31 -1.16 2.05
CA ILE A 335 -29.73 -2.44 2.46
C ILE A 335 -28.33 -2.22 3.06
N ASP A 336 -27.47 -1.43 2.42
CA ASP A 336 -26.14 -1.09 2.96
C ASP A 336 -26.23 -0.49 4.36
N ARG A 337 -27.13 0.49 4.58
CA ARG A 337 -27.29 1.14 5.89
C ARG A 337 -27.84 0.20 6.95
N VAL A 338 -28.76 -0.68 6.59
CA VAL A 338 -29.30 -1.71 7.50
C VAL A 338 -28.21 -2.71 7.87
N LEU A 339 -27.43 -3.20 6.91
CA LEU A 339 -26.32 -4.12 7.17
C LEU A 339 -25.24 -3.46 8.03
N ALA A 340 -24.86 -2.22 7.74
CA ALA A 340 -23.90 -1.47 8.53
C ALA A 340 -24.38 -1.24 9.98
N PHE A 341 -25.69 -1.12 10.19
CA PHE A 341 -26.27 -1.01 11.53
C PHE A 341 -26.18 -2.33 12.31
N PHE A 342 -26.53 -3.47 11.69
CA PHE A 342 -26.53 -4.77 12.35
C PHE A 342 -25.14 -5.40 12.50
N LEU A 343 -24.28 -5.31 11.48
CA LEU A 343 -22.95 -5.91 11.47
C LEU A 343 -21.87 -5.00 12.09
N GLY A 344 -22.22 -3.74 12.35
CA GLY A 344 -21.34 -2.73 12.93
C GLY A 344 -20.40 -2.10 11.89
N GLN A 345 -19.96 -0.88 12.21
CA GLN A 345 -18.96 -0.15 11.43
C GLN A 345 -17.57 -0.29 12.08
N ALA A 346 -16.52 -0.21 11.27
CA ALA A 346 -15.14 -0.17 11.75
C ALA A 346 -14.95 1.05 12.67
N LYS A 347 -14.85 0.80 13.98
CA LYS A 347 -14.54 1.83 14.97
C LYS A 347 -13.03 1.90 15.18
N LEU A 348 -12.49 3.12 15.24
CA LEU A 348 -11.14 3.33 15.77
C LEU A 348 -11.10 2.81 17.21
N LYS A 349 -10.16 1.91 17.48
CA LYS A 349 -9.90 1.43 18.85
C LYS A 349 -9.32 2.60 19.65
N GLN A 350 -10.17 3.26 20.44
CA GLN A 350 -9.73 4.26 21.40
C GLN A 350 -8.95 3.54 22.50
N TYR A 351 -7.66 3.88 22.65
CA TYR A 351 -6.76 3.36 23.69
C TYR A 351 -6.79 4.23 24.94
#